data_AF-A0A2S8F214-F1
#
_entry.id   AF-A0A2S8F214-F1
#
_cell.length_a   1.000
_cell.length_b   1.000
_cell.length_c   1.000
_cell.angle_alpha   90.00
_cell.angle_beta   90.00
_cell.angle_gamma   90.00
#
_symmetry.space_group_name_H-M   'P 1'
#
loop_
_entity.id
_entity.type
_entity.pdbx_description
1 polymer ?
#
loop_
_entity_poly.entity_id
_entity_poly.type
_entity_poly.pdbx_seq_one_letter_code
_entity_poly.pdbx_strand_id
1 'polypeptide(L)'
;MVTGDQFEFLRQDLIGFCYRMLGSLPDAEDIAQEAYLRWEQAGRPELDSPRSWYLRVCARLCLDRIKSVRYRREQYVGPWLPEPMLDDHADRVELDETISIALMLTIERLKPAERAAFILHDLFGYEFQEVADILGLEAANCRQLAKRARIHLRGEKTRSGADPAGIKRIADAFFQAVNAGDLDGLRDVLTEDVVLHADGGGKVSAARDLIVGFHSVTTFMIRVFRNAQHKHQQEITFRPAWFNGAPGVVSYQGEAIIAAYHFEVIDGKIASLFIYRNPDKLAIFGQASAS
;
A
#
# COMPACT_ATOMS: atom_id res chain seq x y z
N MET A 1 8.16 -6.96 -36.16
CA MET A 1 6.82 -7.05 -35.53
C MET A 1 6.96 -7.49 -34.07
N VAL A 2 7.74 -6.75 -33.27
CA VAL A 2 7.98 -7.04 -31.84
C VAL A 2 7.90 -5.70 -31.09
N THR A 3 6.69 -5.22 -30.86
CA THR A 3 6.44 -3.91 -30.22
C THR A 3 5.39 -3.96 -29.13
N GLY A 4 4.58 -5.03 -29.06
CA GLY A 4 3.76 -5.32 -27.88
C GLY A 4 4.61 -5.74 -26.67
N ASP A 5 5.76 -6.36 -26.91
CA ASP A 5 6.65 -6.90 -25.87
C ASP A 5 7.20 -5.81 -24.93
N GLN A 6 7.69 -4.67 -25.44
CA GLN A 6 8.40 -3.69 -24.60
C GLN A 6 7.51 -3.02 -23.55
N PHE A 7 6.25 -2.73 -23.87
CA PHE A 7 5.32 -2.20 -22.88
C PHE A 7 4.98 -3.26 -21.83
N GLU A 8 4.70 -4.49 -22.24
CA GLU A 8 4.38 -5.57 -21.30
C GLU A 8 5.54 -5.85 -20.33
N PHE A 9 6.80 -5.77 -20.79
CA PHE A 9 7.98 -5.84 -19.91
C PHE A 9 8.08 -4.68 -18.92
N LEU A 10 7.54 -3.50 -19.24
CA LEU A 10 7.62 -2.31 -18.38
C LEU A 10 6.34 -2.06 -17.58
N ARG A 11 5.24 -2.73 -17.93
CA ARG A 11 3.89 -2.44 -17.44
C ARG A 11 3.84 -2.45 -15.92
N GLN A 12 4.46 -3.45 -15.31
CA GLN A 12 4.46 -3.61 -13.86
C GLN A 12 5.29 -2.57 -13.13
N ASP A 13 6.43 -2.16 -13.68
CA ASP A 13 7.23 -1.05 -13.14
C ASP A 13 6.46 0.27 -13.21
N LEU A 14 5.78 0.52 -14.32
CA LEU A 14 4.97 1.73 -14.51
C LEU A 14 3.79 1.77 -13.55
N ILE A 15 3.06 0.67 -13.39
CA ILE A 15 1.99 0.54 -12.41
C ILE A 15 2.56 0.72 -11.00
N GLY A 16 3.69 0.10 -10.69
CA GLY A 16 4.37 0.22 -9.40
C GLY A 16 4.74 1.67 -9.07
N PHE A 17 5.25 2.43 -10.04
CA PHE A 17 5.54 3.85 -9.89
C PHE A 17 4.27 4.67 -9.66
N CYS A 18 3.25 4.47 -10.50
CA CYS A 18 1.99 5.23 -10.42
C CYS A 18 1.22 4.93 -9.12
N TYR A 19 1.23 3.67 -8.68
CA TYR A 19 0.64 3.25 -7.42
C TYR A 19 1.34 3.94 -6.25
N ARG A 20 2.68 3.97 -6.22
CA ARG A 20 3.44 4.68 -5.18
C ARG A 20 3.23 6.20 -5.22
N MET A 21 2.85 6.75 -6.37
CA MET A 21 2.49 8.17 -6.53
C MET A 21 1.07 8.51 -6.07
N LEU A 22 0.10 7.62 -6.29
CA LEU A 22 -1.33 7.90 -6.10
C LEU A 22 -1.99 7.13 -4.97
N GLY A 23 -1.34 6.08 -4.46
CA GLY A 23 -1.85 5.17 -3.45
C GLY A 23 -3.10 4.41 -3.85
N SER A 24 -3.40 4.28 -5.15
CA SER A 24 -4.54 3.55 -5.69
C SER A 24 -4.14 2.71 -6.89
N LEU A 25 -4.42 1.40 -6.84
CA LEU A 25 -4.07 0.48 -7.91
C LEU A 25 -4.89 0.76 -9.19
N PRO A 26 -6.22 0.94 -9.13
CA PRO A 26 -7.00 1.28 -10.33
C PRO A 26 -6.52 2.58 -11.00
N ASP A 27 -6.27 3.64 -10.21
CA ASP A 27 -5.73 4.89 -10.78
C ASP A 27 -4.34 4.68 -11.43
N ALA A 28 -3.53 3.75 -10.89
CA ALA A 28 -2.21 3.43 -11.41
C ALA A 28 -2.26 2.66 -12.74
N GLU A 29 -3.14 1.65 -12.82
CA GLU A 29 -3.40 0.89 -14.04
C GLU A 29 -3.94 1.79 -15.15
N ASP A 30 -4.87 2.70 -14.82
CA ASP A 30 -5.41 3.69 -15.74
C ASP A 30 -4.31 4.59 -16.32
N ILE A 31 -3.38 5.08 -15.49
CA ILE A 31 -2.27 5.92 -15.96
C ILE A 31 -1.31 5.15 -16.85
N ALA A 32 -0.95 3.91 -16.48
CA ALA A 32 -0.07 3.08 -17.29
C ALA A 32 -0.70 2.80 -18.67
N GLN A 33 -2.02 2.51 -18.68
CA GLN A 33 -2.78 2.32 -19.92
C GLN A 33 -2.85 3.60 -20.75
N GLU A 34 -3.09 4.76 -20.13
CA GLU A 34 -3.09 6.03 -20.84
C GLU A 34 -1.71 6.35 -21.45
N ALA A 35 -0.63 6.03 -20.74
CA ALA A 35 0.72 6.19 -21.26
C ALA A 35 0.98 5.29 -22.49
N TYR A 36 0.52 4.03 -22.46
CA TYR A 36 0.53 3.14 -23.62
C TYR A 36 -0.21 3.73 -24.82
N LEU A 37 -1.44 4.22 -24.63
CA LEU A 37 -2.22 4.81 -25.72
C LEU A 37 -1.56 6.06 -26.31
N ARG A 38 -0.91 6.88 -25.49
CA ARG A 38 -0.14 8.05 -25.97
C ARG A 38 1.08 7.65 -26.81
N TRP A 39 1.71 6.51 -26.51
CA TRP A 39 2.83 5.99 -27.29
C TRP A 39 2.39 5.55 -28.68
N GLU A 40 1.27 4.81 -28.73
CA GLU A 40 0.64 4.39 -29.99
C GLU A 40 0.27 5.59 -30.86
N GLN A 41 -0.37 6.61 -30.27
CA GLN A 41 -0.77 7.82 -30.98
C GLN A 41 0.42 8.64 -31.50
N ALA A 42 1.55 8.62 -30.79
CA ALA A 42 2.79 9.26 -31.23
C ALA A 42 3.50 8.51 -32.37
N GLY A 43 2.93 7.40 -32.85
CA GLY A 43 3.50 6.60 -33.94
C GLY A 43 4.69 5.75 -33.49
N ARG A 44 4.78 5.40 -32.20
CA ARG A 44 5.88 4.60 -31.62
C ARG A 44 7.26 5.15 -31.99
N PRO A 45 7.60 6.37 -31.52
CA PRO A 45 8.84 7.01 -31.91
C PRO A 45 10.05 6.11 -31.59
N GLU A 46 11.02 6.04 -32.49
CA GLU A 46 12.30 5.38 -32.21
C GLU A 46 13.06 6.22 -31.19
N LEU A 47 13.12 5.74 -29.95
CA LEU A 47 13.79 6.39 -28.84
C LEU A 47 14.88 5.48 -28.28
N ASP A 48 15.96 6.10 -27.82
CA ASP A 48 17.06 5.39 -27.15
C ASP A 48 16.60 4.69 -25.85
N SER A 49 15.56 5.22 -25.19
CA SER A 49 14.95 4.61 -24.00
C SER A 49 13.42 4.78 -23.98
N PRO A 50 12.65 3.76 -24.41
CA PRO A 50 11.20 3.73 -24.24
C PRO A 50 10.78 3.82 -22.76
N ARG A 51 11.56 3.22 -21.85
CA ARG A 51 11.31 3.25 -20.40
C ARG A 51 11.27 4.68 -19.84
N SER A 52 12.25 5.50 -20.19
CA SER A 52 12.32 6.90 -19.74
C SER A 52 11.17 7.73 -20.30
N TRP A 53 10.70 7.43 -21.52
CA TRP A 53 9.52 8.08 -22.09
C TRP A 53 8.25 7.72 -21.32
N TYR A 54 8.00 6.43 -21.05
CA TYR A 54 6.82 6.00 -20.31
C TYR A 54 6.80 6.56 -18.89
N LEU A 55 7.94 6.53 -18.18
CA LEU A 55 8.04 7.11 -16.84
C LEU A 55 7.81 8.63 -16.86
N ARG A 56 8.31 9.35 -17.87
CA ARG A 56 8.03 10.79 -18.03
C ARG A 56 6.54 11.06 -18.19
N VAL A 57 5.86 10.29 -19.04
CA VAL A 57 4.41 10.42 -19.26
C VAL A 57 3.64 10.08 -17.98
N CYS A 58 3.97 8.96 -17.34
CA CYS A 58 3.35 8.53 -16.09
C CYS A 58 3.57 9.55 -14.96
N ALA A 59 4.79 10.08 -14.80
CA ALA A 59 5.10 11.09 -13.79
C ALA A 59 4.26 12.35 -13.98
N ARG A 60 4.13 12.83 -15.23
CA ARG A 60 3.29 13.99 -15.55
C ARG A 60 1.81 13.72 -15.22
N LEU A 61 1.27 12.58 -15.68
CA LEU A 61 -0.11 12.18 -15.42
C LEU A 61 -0.39 12.06 -13.92
N CYS A 62 0.53 11.46 -13.16
CA CYS A 62 0.43 11.35 -11.71
C CYS A 62 0.42 12.72 -11.03
N LEU A 63 1.34 13.61 -11.41
CA LEU A 63 1.43 14.96 -10.85
C LEU A 63 0.17 15.80 -11.13
N ASP A 64 -0.43 15.63 -12.31
CA ASP A 64 -1.69 16.28 -12.66
C ASP A 64 -2.87 15.70 -11.83
N ARG A 65 -2.89 14.37 -11.64
CA ARG A 65 -3.95 13.65 -10.93
C ARG A 65 -3.89 13.79 -9.41
N ILE A 66 -2.70 13.99 -8.82
CA ILE A 66 -2.49 13.92 -7.36
C ILE A 66 -3.33 14.92 -6.57
N LYS A 67 -3.66 16.09 -7.14
CA LYS A 67 -4.52 17.09 -6.50
C LYS A 67 -5.95 16.58 -6.35
N SER A 68 -6.48 15.94 -7.39
CA SER A 68 -7.80 15.31 -7.36
C SER A 68 -7.85 14.16 -6.36
N VAL A 69 -6.79 13.32 -6.34
CA VAL A 69 -6.66 12.24 -5.36
C VAL A 69 -6.68 12.77 -3.93
N ARG A 70 -5.93 13.83 -3.63
CA ARG A 70 -5.93 14.47 -2.30
C ARG A 70 -7.32 14.95 -1.90
N TYR A 71 -8.02 15.63 -2.80
CA TYR A 71 -9.38 16.10 -2.55
C TYR A 71 -10.36 14.94 -2.28
N ARG A 72 -10.28 13.84 -3.05
CA ARG A 72 -11.09 12.64 -2.78
C ARG A 72 -10.82 12.04 -1.39
N ARG A 73 -9.57 12.09 -0.92
CA ARG A 73 -9.18 11.58 0.40
C ARG A 73 -9.63 12.47 1.55
N GLU A 74 -9.64 13.79 1.36
CA GLU A 74 -10.17 14.74 2.35
C GLU A 74 -11.67 14.54 2.59
N GLN A 75 -12.38 14.02 1.58
CA GLN A 75 -13.81 13.71 1.66
C GLN A 75 -14.08 12.24 2.02
N TYR A 76 -13.03 11.45 2.29
CA TYR A 76 -13.16 10.04 2.55
C TYR A 76 -13.83 9.79 3.91
N VAL A 77 -14.76 8.84 3.95
CA VAL A 77 -15.46 8.48 5.19
C VAL A 77 -14.63 7.48 5.97
N GLY A 78 -13.95 7.98 7.02
CA GLY A 78 -13.04 7.21 7.86
C GLY A 78 -11.58 7.31 7.40
N PRO A 79 -10.66 6.56 8.03
CA PRO A 79 -9.27 6.50 7.61
C PRO A 79 -9.13 5.97 6.17
N TRP A 80 -8.41 6.71 5.32
CA TRP A 80 -7.98 6.23 4.01
C TRP A 80 -6.75 5.32 4.14
N LEU A 81 -6.78 4.16 3.49
CA LEU A 81 -5.61 3.28 3.34
C LEU A 81 -5.29 3.00 1.86
N PRO A 82 -4.02 3.04 1.41
CA PRO A 82 -3.66 2.58 0.07
C PRO A 82 -4.12 1.14 -0.18
N GLU A 83 -4.52 0.82 -1.41
CA GLU A 83 -4.98 -0.50 -1.83
C GLU A 83 -3.96 -1.57 -1.44
N PRO A 84 -4.34 -2.62 -0.69
CA PRO A 84 -3.42 -3.67 -0.29
C PRO A 84 -3.16 -4.60 -1.49
N MET A 85 -1.89 -4.84 -1.80
CA MET A 85 -1.45 -5.72 -2.89
C MET A 85 -0.98 -7.03 -2.30
N LEU A 86 -1.61 -8.14 -2.68
CA LEU A 86 -1.22 -9.49 -2.27
C LEU A 86 0.07 -9.95 -2.99
N ASP A 87 1.05 -10.47 -2.25
CA ASP A 87 2.37 -10.82 -2.80
C ASP A 87 2.39 -12.16 -3.55
N ASP A 88 1.45 -13.07 -3.28
CA ASP A 88 1.29 -14.35 -4.01
C ASP A 88 0.77 -14.17 -5.45
N HIS A 89 0.43 -12.94 -5.83
CA HIS A 89 0.12 -12.52 -7.19
C HIS A 89 1.31 -11.77 -7.84
N ALA A 90 2.52 -12.26 -7.58
CA ALA A 90 3.82 -11.73 -8.00
C ALA A 90 3.97 -11.40 -9.51
N ASP A 91 3.01 -11.78 -10.35
CA ASP A 91 2.95 -11.37 -11.77
C ASP A 91 2.54 -9.90 -11.96
N ARG A 92 2.02 -9.22 -10.92
CA ARG A 92 1.46 -7.86 -11.02
C ARG A 92 2.37 -6.72 -10.55
N VAL A 93 3.49 -7.01 -9.90
CA VAL A 93 4.58 -6.06 -9.60
C VAL A 93 5.79 -6.95 -9.34
N GLU A 94 6.94 -6.78 -10.02
CA GLU A 94 8.17 -7.41 -9.54
C GLU A 94 8.46 -6.80 -8.16
N LEU A 95 8.19 -7.60 -7.12
CA LEU A 95 8.13 -7.23 -5.70
C LEU A 95 9.51 -7.03 -5.08
N ASP A 96 10.58 -6.89 -5.87
CA ASP A 96 11.95 -6.80 -5.35
C ASP A 96 12.18 -5.55 -4.48
N GLU A 97 11.25 -4.58 -4.54
CA GLU A 97 11.22 -3.38 -3.70
C GLU A 97 9.83 -3.13 -3.12
N THR A 98 9.26 -4.12 -2.42
CA THR A 98 7.92 -3.92 -1.88
C THR A 98 7.90 -2.89 -0.76
N ILE A 99 6.99 -1.93 -0.90
CA ILE A 99 6.84 -0.79 0.01
C ILE A 99 5.69 -1.07 0.95
N SER A 100 5.98 -1.11 2.26
CA SER A 100 4.95 -1.29 3.29
C SER A 100 3.85 -0.23 3.21
N ILE A 101 2.63 -0.59 3.63
CA ILE A 101 1.51 0.36 3.73
C ILE A 101 1.86 1.57 4.59
N ALA A 102 2.62 1.38 5.67
CA ALA A 102 3.15 2.46 6.48
C ALA A 102 3.96 3.45 5.62
N LEU A 103 4.96 2.98 4.87
CA LEU A 103 5.76 3.84 3.99
C LEU A 103 4.91 4.50 2.90
N MET A 104 3.91 3.82 2.36
CA MET A 104 2.97 4.43 1.41
C MET A 104 2.23 5.62 2.04
N LEU A 105 1.66 5.45 3.24
CA LEU A 105 0.98 6.52 3.99
C LEU A 105 1.94 7.65 4.36
N THR A 106 3.19 7.33 4.64
CA THR A 106 4.25 8.29 4.91
C THR A 106 4.53 9.17 3.69
N ILE A 107 4.86 8.57 2.53
CA ILE A 107 5.27 9.33 1.34
C ILE A 107 4.11 10.15 0.75
N GLU A 108 2.86 9.84 1.09
CA GLU A 108 1.68 10.65 0.73
C GLU A 108 1.70 12.06 1.31
N ARG A 109 2.37 12.23 2.45
CA ARG A 109 2.51 13.52 3.14
C ARG A 109 3.51 14.46 2.45
N LEU A 110 4.38 13.91 1.60
CA LEU A 110 5.37 14.69 0.86
C LEU A 110 4.72 15.64 -0.15
N LYS A 111 5.43 16.69 -0.57
CA LYS A 111 5.00 17.45 -1.75
C LYS A 111 5.08 16.56 -3.00
N PRO A 112 4.20 16.74 -4.00
CA PRO A 112 4.16 15.86 -5.17
C PRO A 112 5.52 15.67 -5.88
N ALA A 113 6.28 16.75 -6.07
CA ALA A 113 7.60 16.69 -6.69
C ALA A 113 8.67 16.03 -5.79
N GLU A 114 8.57 16.21 -4.47
CA GLU A 114 9.44 15.52 -3.50
C GLU A 114 9.16 14.01 -3.51
N ARG A 115 7.89 13.62 -3.57
CA ARG A 115 7.44 12.23 -3.69
C ARG A 115 7.95 11.58 -4.97
N ALA A 116 7.79 12.23 -6.11
CA ALA A 116 8.24 11.69 -7.40
C ALA A 116 9.76 11.51 -7.44
N ALA A 117 10.52 12.50 -6.96
CA ALA A 117 11.98 12.41 -6.89
C ALA A 117 12.44 11.28 -5.94
N PHE A 118 11.78 11.14 -4.79
CA PHE A 118 12.06 10.05 -3.85
C PHE A 118 11.75 8.67 -4.44
N ILE A 119 10.59 8.49 -5.08
CA ILE A 119 10.23 7.19 -5.68
C ILE A 119 11.21 6.81 -6.78
N LEU A 120 11.52 7.72 -7.70
CA LEU A 120 12.41 7.37 -8.82
C LEU A 120 13.83 7.08 -8.34
N HIS A 121 14.37 7.86 -7.41
CA HIS A 121 15.76 7.70 -6.99
C HIS A 121 15.96 6.70 -5.85
N ASP A 122 15.20 6.83 -4.77
CA ASP A 122 15.41 6.07 -3.53
C ASP A 122 14.75 4.69 -3.56
N LEU A 123 13.71 4.52 -4.39
CA LEU A 123 13.00 3.26 -4.52
C LEU A 123 13.50 2.60 -5.81
N PHE A 124 13.17 3.15 -6.97
CA PHE A 124 13.52 2.57 -8.28
C PHE A 124 15.01 2.65 -8.69
N GLY A 125 15.87 3.24 -7.86
CA GLY A 125 17.32 3.24 -8.08
C GLY A 125 17.85 4.10 -9.23
N TYR A 126 17.04 5.01 -9.80
CA TYR A 126 17.50 5.88 -10.90
C TYR A 126 18.55 6.91 -10.46
N GLU A 127 19.51 7.18 -11.33
CA GLU A 127 20.46 8.27 -11.12
C GLU A 127 19.77 9.63 -11.25
N PHE A 128 20.27 10.65 -10.53
CA PHE A 128 19.63 11.97 -10.52
C PHE A 128 19.52 12.64 -11.88
N GLN A 129 20.39 12.27 -12.83
CA GLN A 129 20.30 12.74 -14.21
C GLN A 129 19.10 12.14 -14.93
N GLU A 130 18.84 10.84 -14.76
CA GLU A 130 17.68 10.17 -15.34
C GLU A 130 16.37 10.69 -14.70
N VAL A 131 16.38 10.90 -13.38
CA VAL A 131 15.25 11.53 -12.67
C VAL A 131 14.97 12.94 -13.20
N ALA A 132 16.02 13.72 -13.48
CA ALA A 132 15.89 15.04 -14.08
C ALA A 132 15.22 14.99 -15.46
N ASP A 133 15.62 14.04 -16.30
CA ASP A 133 15.05 13.84 -17.62
C ASP A 133 13.59 13.37 -17.56
N ILE A 134 13.22 12.56 -16.57
CA ILE A 134 11.85 12.09 -16.33
C ILE A 134 10.97 13.24 -15.83
N LEU A 135 11.45 14.05 -14.89
CA LEU A 135 10.66 15.12 -14.26
C LEU A 135 10.70 16.44 -15.02
N GLY A 136 11.58 16.59 -16.02
CA GLY A 136 11.78 17.85 -16.74
C GLY A 136 12.39 18.94 -15.85
N LEU A 137 13.33 18.55 -14.98
CA LEU A 137 14.00 19.43 -14.01
C LEU A 137 15.52 19.37 -14.20
N GLU A 138 16.27 20.19 -13.46
CA GLU A 138 17.72 20.04 -13.34
C GLU A 138 18.08 18.97 -12.30
N ALA A 139 19.15 18.20 -12.53
CA ALA A 139 19.61 17.17 -11.60
C ALA A 139 19.92 17.71 -10.19
N ALA A 140 20.39 18.96 -10.09
CA ALA A 140 20.58 19.64 -8.81
C ALA A 140 19.26 19.83 -8.04
N ASN A 141 18.17 20.16 -8.75
CA ASN A 141 16.84 20.30 -8.16
C ASN A 141 16.29 18.95 -7.71
N CYS A 142 16.45 17.88 -8.50
CA CYS A 142 16.05 16.53 -8.10
C CYS A 142 16.77 16.07 -6.82
N ARG A 143 18.08 16.33 -6.70
CA ARG A 143 18.84 16.08 -5.47
C ARG A 143 18.26 16.80 -4.26
N GLN A 144 17.89 18.07 -4.42
CA GLN A 144 17.29 18.84 -3.34
C GLN A 144 15.91 18.31 -2.95
N LEU A 145 15.08 17.92 -3.92
CA LEU A 145 13.76 17.33 -3.69
C LEU A 145 13.86 16.01 -2.92
N ALA A 146 14.72 15.08 -3.37
CA ALA A 146 14.94 13.81 -2.67
C ALA A 146 15.52 14.02 -1.26
N LYS A 147 16.45 14.98 -1.09
CA LYS A 147 16.96 15.34 0.24
C LYS A 147 15.85 15.84 1.17
N ARG A 148 14.95 16.72 0.68
CA ARG A 148 13.81 17.21 1.46
C ARG A 148 12.85 16.09 1.80
N ALA A 149 12.55 15.20 0.84
CA ALA A 149 11.76 14.01 1.10
C ALA A 149 12.37 13.22 2.26
N ARG A 150 13.64 12.80 2.17
CA ARG A 150 14.34 12.09 3.25
C ARG A 150 14.27 12.81 4.59
N ILE A 151 14.37 14.14 4.62
CA ILE A 151 14.25 14.92 5.86
C ILE A 151 12.84 14.82 6.44
N HIS A 152 11.79 14.94 5.62
CA HIS A 152 10.41 14.76 6.08
C HIS A 152 10.13 13.32 6.55
N LEU A 153 10.84 12.34 5.99
CA LEU A 153 10.75 10.94 6.37
C LEU A 153 11.56 10.59 7.63
N ARG A 154 12.53 11.44 8.03
CA ARG A 154 13.36 11.21 9.23
C ARG A 154 12.51 11.32 10.49
N GLY A 155 12.17 10.17 11.06
CA GLY A 155 11.33 10.05 12.25
C GLY A 155 10.28 8.94 12.10
N GLU A 156 9.92 8.64 10.85
CA GLU A 156 9.06 7.52 10.51
C GLU A 156 9.97 6.28 10.39
N LYS A 157 10.02 5.47 11.46
CA LYS A 157 10.80 4.22 11.50
C LYS A 157 10.15 3.22 10.54
N THR A 158 10.46 3.29 9.25
CA THR A 158 10.14 2.18 8.35
C THR A 158 11.03 0.99 8.71
N ARG A 159 10.44 0.03 9.41
CA ARG A 159 11.10 -1.23 9.75
C ARG A 159 10.17 -2.38 9.44
N SER A 160 10.22 -2.86 8.21
CA SER A 160 9.93 -4.27 7.94
C SER A 160 11.28 -4.95 7.67
N GLY A 161 11.91 -5.42 8.74
CA GLY A 161 13.10 -6.28 8.69
C GLY A 161 12.90 -7.58 9.48
N ALA A 162 11.65 -7.91 9.80
CA ALA A 162 11.32 -9.10 10.56
C ALA A 162 11.17 -10.30 9.61
N ASP A 163 11.80 -11.42 9.98
CA ASP A 163 11.67 -12.70 9.28
C ASP A 163 10.18 -13.11 9.17
N PRO A 164 9.69 -13.50 7.97
CA PRO A 164 8.39 -14.10 7.72
C PRO A 164 7.82 -14.98 8.85
N ALA A 165 8.66 -15.86 9.42
CA ALA A 165 8.23 -16.78 10.47
C ALA A 165 7.96 -16.08 11.82
N GLY A 166 8.63 -14.95 12.10
CA GLY A 166 8.38 -14.11 13.27
C GLY A 166 7.03 -13.41 13.20
N ILE A 167 6.64 -12.93 12.03
CA ILE A 167 5.42 -12.15 11.89
C ILE A 167 4.18 -13.06 11.75
N LYS A 168 4.29 -14.24 11.15
CA LYS A 168 3.20 -15.22 11.25
C LYS A 168 2.87 -15.55 12.71
N ARG A 169 3.90 -15.76 13.53
CA ARG A 169 3.72 -16.01 14.98
C ARG A 169 3.06 -14.84 15.70
N ILE A 170 3.43 -13.59 15.38
CA ILE A 170 2.82 -12.42 16.02
C ILE A 170 1.36 -12.25 15.62
N ALA A 171 1.02 -12.50 14.35
CA ALA A 171 -0.36 -12.45 13.87
C ALA A 171 -1.21 -13.54 14.52
N ASP A 172 -0.72 -14.79 14.55
CA ASP A 172 -1.40 -15.92 15.19
C ASP A 172 -1.66 -15.62 16.67
N ALA A 173 -0.64 -15.15 17.41
CA ALA A 173 -0.76 -14.79 18.81
C ALA A 173 -1.75 -13.62 19.04
N PHE A 174 -1.72 -12.59 18.18
CA PHE A 174 -2.66 -11.48 18.24
C PHE A 174 -4.11 -11.95 18.08
N PHE A 175 -4.44 -12.72 17.04
CA PHE A 175 -5.82 -13.18 16.82
C PHE A 175 -6.29 -14.18 17.87
N GLN A 176 -5.40 -15.04 18.39
CA GLN A 176 -5.71 -15.91 19.52
C GLN A 176 -6.08 -15.08 20.76
N ALA A 177 -5.26 -14.07 21.09
CA ALA A 177 -5.49 -13.24 22.26
C ALA A 177 -6.75 -12.36 22.13
N VAL A 178 -7.02 -11.78 20.95
CA VAL A 178 -8.27 -11.03 20.70
C VAL A 178 -9.50 -11.95 20.84
N ASN A 179 -9.45 -13.17 20.29
CA ASN A 179 -10.55 -14.14 20.39
C ASN A 179 -10.81 -14.59 21.83
N ALA A 180 -9.74 -14.83 22.61
CA ALA A 180 -9.84 -15.23 24.01
C ALA A 180 -10.19 -14.06 24.96
N GLY A 181 -10.02 -12.81 24.52
CA GLY A 181 -10.06 -11.65 25.39
C GLY A 181 -8.86 -11.58 26.35
N ASP A 182 -7.72 -12.16 25.95
CA ASP A 182 -6.49 -12.23 26.73
C ASP A 182 -5.70 -10.92 26.63
N LEU A 183 -5.84 -10.07 27.63
CA LEU A 183 -5.15 -8.78 27.69
C LEU A 183 -3.64 -8.92 27.91
N ASP A 184 -3.19 -9.97 28.60
CA ASP A 184 -1.76 -10.18 28.86
C ASP A 184 -1.07 -10.66 27.57
N GLY A 185 -1.67 -11.62 26.86
CA GLY A 185 -1.21 -12.03 25.54
C GLY A 185 -1.19 -10.88 24.52
N LEU A 186 -2.17 -9.97 24.56
CA LEU A 186 -2.16 -8.77 23.73
C LEU A 186 -1.01 -7.81 24.08
N ARG A 187 -0.63 -7.72 25.36
CA ARG A 187 0.48 -6.86 25.82
C ARG A 187 1.84 -7.36 25.33
N ASP A 188 1.97 -8.67 25.13
CA ASP A 188 3.18 -9.28 24.59
C ASP A 188 3.38 -8.95 23.10
N VAL A 189 2.29 -8.77 22.35
CA VAL A 189 2.35 -8.57 20.89
C VAL A 189 2.09 -7.14 20.42
N LEU A 190 1.54 -6.24 21.25
CA LEU A 190 1.26 -4.85 20.89
C LEU A 190 2.23 -3.88 21.57
N THR A 191 2.59 -2.79 20.88
CA THR A 191 3.22 -1.64 21.55
C THR A 191 2.20 -0.87 22.40
N GLU A 192 2.69 -0.10 23.37
CA GLU A 192 1.81 0.71 24.24
C GLU A 192 1.08 1.82 23.45
N ASP A 193 1.77 2.37 22.45
CA ASP A 193 1.32 3.45 21.56
C ASP A 193 0.70 2.94 20.26
N VAL A 194 0.29 1.66 20.20
CA VAL A 194 -0.26 1.02 19.00
C VAL A 194 -1.38 1.85 18.37
N VAL A 195 -1.37 1.96 17.03
CA VAL A 195 -2.38 2.69 16.26
C VAL A 195 -3.16 1.74 15.37
N LEU A 196 -4.49 1.83 15.40
CA LEU A 196 -5.38 1.09 14.51
C LEU A 196 -6.03 2.03 13.50
N HIS A 197 -5.87 1.67 12.23
CA HIS A 197 -6.49 2.29 11.06
C HIS A 197 -7.53 1.30 10.51
N ALA A 198 -8.77 1.74 10.28
CA ALA A 198 -9.80 0.88 9.72
C ALA A 198 -10.51 1.55 8.54
N ASP A 199 -10.26 1.06 7.33
CA ASP A 199 -10.87 1.56 6.11
C ASP A 199 -12.14 0.77 5.78
N GLY A 200 -13.31 1.38 5.98
CA GLY A 200 -14.59 0.87 5.52
C GLY A 200 -15.15 1.56 4.26
N GLY A 201 -14.44 2.57 3.74
CA GLY A 201 -14.86 3.40 2.60
C GLY A 201 -16.24 4.05 2.70
N GLY A 202 -16.81 4.19 3.91
CA GLY A 202 -18.20 4.59 4.12
C GLY A 202 -19.25 3.57 3.65
N LYS A 203 -18.84 2.41 3.13
CA LYS A 203 -19.72 1.35 2.61
C LYS A 203 -20.05 0.30 3.65
N VAL A 204 -19.12 0.05 4.56
CA VAL A 204 -19.28 -0.90 5.66
C VAL A 204 -18.84 -0.28 6.99
N SER A 205 -19.29 -0.88 8.09
CA SER A 205 -18.91 -0.41 9.42
C SER A 205 -17.40 -0.59 9.67
N ALA A 206 -16.72 0.49 10.02
CA ALA A 206 -15.32 0.53 10.43
C ALA A 206 -15.14 1.66 11.46
N ALA A 207 -14.00 1.71 12.15
CA ALA A 207 -13.67 2.85 12.99
C ALA A 207 -13.60 4.12 12.11
N ARG A 208 -14.26 5.20 12.54
CA ARG A 208 -14.28 6.47 11.78
C ARG A 208 -13.03 7.31 11.99
N ASP A 209 -12.35 7.10 13.10
CA ASP A 209 -11.14 7.79 13.49
C ASP A 209 -10.05 6.76 13.80
N LEU A 210 -8.80 7.22 13.82
CA LEU A 210 -7.69 6.40 14.32
C LEU A 210 -7.93 6.04 15.78
N ILE A 211 -7.71 4.77 16.12
CA ILE A 211 -7.76 4.32 17.52
C ILE A 211 -6.32 4.22 18.00
N VAL A 212 -5.97 5.03 19.01
CA VAL A 212 -4.61 5.15 19.50
C VAL A 212 -4.51 4.59 20.91
N GLY A 213 -3.43 3.83 21.15
CA GLY A 213 -3.04 3.32 22.45
C GLY A 213 -3.59 1.92 22.76
N PHE A 214 -2.79 1.16 23.50
CA PHE A 214 -3.05 -0.23 23.86
C PHE A 214 -4.46 -0.48 24.38
N HIS A 215 -4.91 0.29 25.38
CA HIS A 215 -6.22 0.09 26.00
C HIS A 215 -7.39 0.26 25.01
N SER A 216 -7.34 1.33 24.20
CA SER A 216 -8.39 1.64 23.23
C SER A 216 -8.45 0.58 22.13
N VAL A 217 -7.29 0.19 21.59
CA VAL A 217 -7.18 -0.80 20.51
C VAL A 217 -7.63 -2.18 20.98
N THR A 218 -7.17 -2.67 22.13
CA THR A 218 -7.54 -3.99 22.65
C THR A 218 -9.03 -4.07 22.97
N THR A 219 -9.58 -3.05 23.65
CA THR A 219 -11.02 -2.98 23.95
C THR A 219 -11.87 -3.00 22.68
N PHE A 220 -11.46 -2.24 21.66
CA PHE A 220 -12.15 -2.20 20.38
C PHE A 220 -12.10 -3.58 19.68
N MET A 221 -10.92 -4.18 19.56
CA MET A 221 -10.73 -5.44 18.84
C MET A 221 -11.47 -6.61 19.50
N ILE A 222 -11.38 -6.75 20.83
CA ILE A 222 -12.12 -7.78 21.58
C ILE A 222 -13.63 -7.63 21.35
N ARG A 223 -14.15 -6.39 21.39
CA ARG A 223 -15.57 -6.12 21.14
C ARG A 223 -15.97 -6.47 19.71
N VAL A 224 -15.16 -6.12 18.71
CA VAL A 224 -15.43 -6.44 17.30
C VAL A 224 -15.51 -7.95 17.09
N PHE A 225 -14.54 -8.71 17.60
CA PHE A 225 -14.47 -10.16 17.43
C PHE A 225 -15.60 -10.88 18.16
N ARG A 226 -15.91 -10.48 19.40
CA ARG A 226 -17.06 -11.02 20.14
C ARG A 226 -18.38 -10.76 19.39
N ASN A 227 -18.57 -9.55 18.87
CA ASN A 227 -19.77 -9.22 18.09
C ASN A 227 -19.86 -10.02 16.79
N ALA A 228 -18.73 -10.28 16.14
CA ALA A 228 -18.68 -11.07 14.92
C ALA A 228 -19.11 -12.53 15.20
N GLN A 229 -18.59 -13.14 16.26
CA GLN A 229 -19.01 -14.49 16.69
C GLN A 229 -20.51 -14.60 16.99
N HIS A 230 -21.12 -13.55 17.55
CA HIS A 230 -22.56 -13.55 17.82
C HIS A 230 -23.44 -13.29 16.59
N LYS A 231 -22.95 -12.51 15.61
CA LYS A 231 -23.74 -12.11 14.43
C LYS A 231 -23.66 -13.10 13.28
N HIS A 232 -22.54 -13.77 13.11
CA HIS A 232 -22.31 -14.64 11.97
C HIS A 232 -22.69 -16.08 12.32
N GLN A 233 -23.64 -16.64 11.56
CA GLN A 233 -24.04 -18.06 11.68
C GLN A 233 -22.97 -19.02 11.14
N GLN A 234 -22.03 -18.49 10.35
CA GLN A 234 -20.89 -19.23 9.79
C GLN A 234 -19.61 -18.82 10.51
N GLU A 235 -18.71 -19.78 10.67
CA GLU A 235 -17.39 -19.57 11.26
C GLU A 235 -16.56 -18.59 10.41
N ILE A 236 -15.91 -17.64 11.08
CA ILE A 236 -14.94 -16.75 10.44
C ILE A 236 -13.59 -17.45 10.49
N THR A 237 -13.00 -17.70 9.31
CA THR A 237 -11.66 -18.28 9.21
C THR A 237 -10.64 -17.20 8.89
N PHE A 238 -9.42 -17.39 9.38
CA PHE A 238 -8.30 -16.47 9.19
C PHE A 238 -7.21 -17.19 8.41
N ARG A 239 -6.85 -16.68 7.24
CA ARG A 239 -5.80 -17.24 6.39
C ARG A 239 -4.63 -16.25 6.35
N PRO A 240 -3.39 -16.68 6.66
CA PRO A 240 -2.21 -15.84 6.49
C PRO A 240 -2.08 -15.39 5.04
N ALA A 241 -1.62 -14.15 4.85
CA ALA A 241 -1.35 -13.58 3.54
C ALA A 241 -0.15 -12.64 3.62
N TRP A 242 0.45 -12.34 2.48
CA TRP A 242 1.46 -11.29 2.37
C TRP A 242 0.89 -10.13 1.59
N PHE A 243 1.07 -8.92 2.11
CA PHE A 243 0.67 -7.70 1.43
C PHE A 243 1.79 -6.69 1.41
N ASN A 244 2.11 -6.18 0.23
CA ASN A 244 3.09 -5.12 0.07
C ASN A 244 4.42 -5.43 0.79
N GLY A 245 4.89 -6.68 0.72
CA GLY A 245 6.14 -7.14 1.34
C GLY A 245 6.09 -7.24 2.85
N ALA A 246 4.89 -7.14 3.43
CA ALA A 246 4.67 -7.30 4.84
C ALA A 246 3.49 -8.27 5.09
N PRO A 247 3.66 -9.23 5.99
CA PRO A 247 2.64 -10.23 6.24
C PRO A 247 1.42 -9.64 6.96
N GLY A 248 0.33 -10.35 6.80
CA GLY A 248 -0.95 -10.03 7.36
C GLY A 248 -1.86 -11.25 7.34
N VAL A 249 -3.15 -10.97 7.47
CA VAL A 249 -4.20 -12.01 7.51
C VAL A 249 -5.40 -11.54 6.72
N VAL A 250 -5.99 -12.44 5.94
CA VAL A 250 -7.32 -12.25 5.33
C VAL A 250 -8.33 -13.05 6.16
N SER A 251 -9.44 -12.43 6.53
CA SER A 251 -10.56 -13.14 7.14
C SER A 251 -11.66 -13.42 6.13
N TYR A 252 -12.24 -14.62 6.25
CA TYR A 252 -13.26 -15.15 5.37
C TYR A 252 -14.50 -15.54 6.16
N GLN A 253 -15.66 -15.30 5.58
CA GLN A 253 -16.92 -15.92 5.99
C GLN A 253 -17.35 -16.88 4.87
N GLY A 254 -17.19 -18.19 5.09
CA GLY A 254 -17.18 -19.15 3.99
C GLY A 254 -16.01 -18.88 3.04
N GLU A 255 -16.29 -18.64 1.76
CA GLU A 255 -15.28 -18.22 0.76
C GLU A 255 -15.26 -16.69 0.51
N ALA A 256 -16.18 -15.93 1.13
CA ALA A 256 -16.23 -14.49 0.94
C ALA A 256 -15.21 -13.79 1.85
N ILE A 257 -14.35 -12.95 1.25
CA ILE A 257 -13.42 -12.10 1.99
C ILE A 257 -14.21 -11.00 2.72
N ILE A 258 -14.00 -10.86 4.02
CA ILE A 258 -14.71 -9.87 4.86
C ILE A 258 -13.80 -8.78 5.41
N ALA A 259 -12.51 -9.07 5.59
CA ALA A 259 -11.49 -8.09 5.94
C ALA A 259 -10.08 -8.59 5.61
N ALA A 260 -9.14 -7.65 5.48
CA ALA A 260 -7.71 -7.94 5.54
C ALA A 260 -7.04 -7.09 6.61
N TYR A 261 -6.02 -7.65 7.25
CA TYR A 261 -5.30 -7.07 8.37
C TYR A 261 -3.82 -7.04 8.01
N HIS A 262 -3.24 -5.85 8.04
CA HIS A 262 -1.82 -5.61 7.83
C HIS A 262 -1.18 -5.09 9.11
N PHE A 263 0.05 -5.52 9.38
CA PHE A 263 0.75 -5.19 10.61
C PHE A 263 2.06 -4.47 10.31
N GLU A 264 2.27 -3.33 10.94
CA GLU A 264 3.61 -2.77 11.11
C GLU A 264 4.20 -3.29 12.41
N VAL A 265 5.33 -4.00 12.32
CA VAL A 265 6.00 -4.62 13.46
C VAL A 265 7.30 -3.90 13.75
N ILE A 266 7.42 -3.34 14.96
CA ILE A 266 8.62 -2.68 15.44
C ILE A 266 9.14 -3.46 16.65
N ASP A 267 10.41 -3.87 16.58
CA ASP A 267 11.11 -4.56 17.66
C ASP A 267 10.33 -5.78 18.20
N GLY A 268 9.68 -6.52 17.28
CA GLY A 268 8.90 -7.74 17.60
C GLY A 268 7.51 -7.49 18.17
N LYS A 269 6.99 -6.26 18.11
CA LYS A 269 5.63 -5.90 18.53
C LYS A 269 4.89 -5.14 17.42
N ILE A 270 3.59 -5.35 17.33
CA ILE A 270 2.69 -4.64 16.42
C ILE A 270 2.56 -3.19 16.92
N ALA A 271 3.10 -2.26 16.14
CA ALA A 271 3.01 -0.82 16.37
C ALA A 271 1.83 -0.18 15.63
N SER A 272 1.42 -0.76 14.49
CA SER A 272 0.23 -0.31 13.75
C SER A 272 -0.53 -1.48 13.14
N LEU A 273 -1.86 -1.34 13.13
CA LEU A 273 -2.80 -2.26 12.49
C LEU A 273 -3.55 -1.52 11.38
N PHE A 274 -3.44 -1.99 10.15
CA PHE A 274 -4.23 -1.48 9.03
C PHE A 274 -5.29 -2.51 8.65
N ILE A 275 -6.56 -2.16 8.86
CA ILE A 275 -7.70 -3.04 8.65
C ILE A 275 -8.47 -2.58 7.42
N TYR A 276 -8.51 -3.42 6.40
CA TYR A 276 -9.28 -3.21 5.19
C TYR A 276 -10.61 -3.91 5.31
N ARG A 277 -11.70 -3.15 5.25
CA ARG A 277 -13.07 -3.67 5.14
C ARG A 277 -13.82 -3.14 3.92
N ASN A 278 -13.31 -2.08 3.30
CA ASN A 278 -13.89 -1.52 2.09
C ASN A 278 -14.00 -2.58 0.99
N PRO A 279 -15.22 -2.94 0.55
CA PRO A 279 -15.42 -4.01 -0.42
C PRO A 279 -14.76 -3.72 -1.78
N ASP A 280 -14.63 -2.45 -2.18
CA ASP A 280 -13.96 -2.10 -3.44
C ASP A 280 -12.48 -2.46 -3.42
N LYS A 281 -11.82 -2.26 -2.27
CA LYS A 281 -10.40 -2.57 -2.10
C LYS A 281 -10.18 -4.06 -1.91
N LEU A 282 -11.10 -4.74 -1.22
CA LEU A 282 -11.05 -6.19 -1.04
C LEU A 282 -11.34 -6.96 -2.35
N ALA A 283 -12.11 -6.37 -3.28
CA ALA A 283 -12.40 -6.99 -4.57
C ALA A 283 -11.14 -7.24 -5.41
N ILE A 284 -10.05 -6.51 -5.16
CA ILE A 284 -8.75 -6.69 -5.81
C ILE A 284 -8.20 -8.10 -5.56
N PHE A 285 -8.48 -8.67 -4.38
CA PHE A 285 -8.07 -10.05 -4.04
C PHE A 285 -8.86 -11.09 -4.84
N GLY A 286 -10.14 -10.84 -5.15
CA GLY A 286 -11.00 -11.77 -5.89
C GLY A 286 -10.73 -11.81 -7.39
N GLN A 287 -10.22 -10.73 -7.98
CA GLN A 287 -9.77 -10.69 -9.39
C GLN A 287 -8.48 -11.49 -9.63
N ALA A 288 -7.88 -12.03 -8.57
CA ALA A 288 -6.61 -12.71 -8.61
C ALA A 288 -6.75 -14.25 -8.45
N SER A 289 -7.97 -14.74 -8.21
CA SER A 289 -8.32 -16.18 -8.22
C SER A 289 -8.86 -16.68 -9.58
N ALA A 290 -8.91 -15.81 -10.59
CA ALA A 290 -9.36 -16.15 -11.95
C ALA A 290 -8.23 -15.92 -12.95
N SER A 291 -7.19 -16.75 -12.88
CA SER A 291 -6.16 -16.92 -13.93
C SER A 291 -5.61 -18.33 -13.83
#